data_AF-A0A4U1BS42-F1
#
_entry.id   AF-A0A4U1BS42-F1
#
_cell.length_a   1.000
_cell.length_b   1.000
_cell.length_c   1.000
_cell.angle_alpha   90.00
_cell.angle_beta   90.00
_cell.angle_gamma   90.00
#
_symmetry.space_group_name_H-M   'P 1'
#
loop_
_entity.id
_entity.type
_entity.pdbx_description
1 polymer ?
#
loop_
_entity_poly.entity_id
_entity_poly.type
_entity_poly.pdbx_seq_one_letter_code
_entity_poly.pdbx_strand_id
1 'polypeptide(L)' 'MRITLEQLSEVELDFLYKLRKARTLDTLELMTERLEREAKTSSEEASICRAFDVRESEIEMGKYV' A
#
# COMPACT_ATOMS: atom_id res chain seq x y z
N MET A 1 -1.56 7.66 11.92
CA MET A 1 -0.18 8.20 11.88
C MET A 1 0.23 8.15 10.42
N ARG A 2 0.43 9.28 9.73
CA ARG A 2 0.73 9.25 8.28
C ARG A 2 2.18 8.80 8.07
N ILE A 3 2.36 7.61 7.52
CA ILE A 3 3.68 7.04 7.20
C ILE A 3 4.14 7.63 5.87
N THR A 4 5.43 7.92 5.76
CA THR A 4 6.05 8.43 4.54
C THR A 4 6.86 7.34 3.83
N LEU A 5 7.08 7.49 2.53
CA LEU A 5 7.82 6.53 1.69
C LEU A 5 9.18 6.13 2.29
N GLU A 6 9.88 7.09 2.89
CA GLU A 6 11.22 6.93 3.47
C GLU A 6 11.23 6.04 4.73
N GLN A 7 10.06 5.79 5.31
CA GLN A 7 9.88 4.99 6.52
C GLN A 7 9.50 3.53 6.23
N LEU A 8 9.34 3.15 4.95
CA LEU A 8 9.02 1.79 4.55
C LEU A 8 10.28 0.91 4.49
N SER A 9 10.14 -0.33 4.97
CA SER A 9 11.12 -1.39 4.76
C SER A 9 11.07 -1.94 3.32
N GLU A 10 12.07 -2.74 2.92
CA GLU A 10 12.13 -3.34 1.57
C GLU A 10 10.87 -4.17 1.23
N VAL A 11 10.36 -4.94 2.19
CA VAL A 11 9.14 -5.74 2.01
C VAL A 11 7.90 -4.86 1.79
N GLU A 12 7.82 -3.74 2.50
CA GLU A 12 6.71 -2.79 2.37
C GLU A 12 6.78 -2.02 1.05
N LEU A 13 8.00 -1.72 0.58
CA LEU A 13 8.21 -1.15 -0.74
C LEU A 13 7.73 -2.10 -1.84
N ASP A 14 7.95 -3.40 -1.72
CA ASP A 14 7.44 -4.39 -2.67
C ASP A 14 5.91 -4.39 -2.76
N PHE A 15 5.22 -4.29 -1.62
CA PHE A 15 3.77 -4.13 -1.61
C PHE A 15 3.34 -2.78 -2.18
N LEU A 16 4.04 -1.70 -1.86
CA LEU A 16 3.76 -0.37 -2.40
C LEU A 16 3.88 -0.36 -3.93
N TYR A 17 4.91 -1.00 -4.51
CA TYR A 17 5.06 -1.10 -5.96
C TYR A 17 3.90 -1.85 -6.63
N LYS A 18 3.34 -2.86 -5.96
CA LYS A 18 2.11 -3.53 -6.44
C LYS A 18 0.92 -2.56 -6.38
N LEU A 19 0.73 -1.88 -5.25
CA LEU A 19 -0.39 -0.96 -5.02
C LEU A 19 -0.34 0.32 -5.87
N ARG A 20 0.86 0.79 -6.29
CA ARG A 20 1.01 1.97 -7.17
C ARG A 20 0.32 1.87 -8.52
N LYS A 21 -0.01 0.65 -8.96
CA LYS A 21 -0.82 0.41 -10.16
C LYS A 21 -2.25 0.93 -10.01
N ALA A 22 -2.76 1.07 -8.78
CA ALA A 22 -4.03 1.70 -8.49
C ALA A 22 -3.96 3.21 -8.75
N ARG A 23 -4.91 3.72 -9.54
CA ARG A 23 -5.06 5.16 -9.84
C ARG A 23 -6.22 5.82 -9.10
N THR A 24 -7.10 5.03 -8.49
CA THR A 24 -8.24 5.47 -7.70
C THR A 24 -8.23 4.78 -6.35
N LEU A 25 -8.86 5.38 -5.35
CA LEU A 25 -9.01 4.79 -4.01
C LEU A 25 -9.77 3.46 -4.08
N ASP A 26 -10.87 3.40 -4.85
CA ASP A 26 -11.63 2.15 -5.03
C ASP A 26 -10.77 0.99 -5.55
N THR A 27 -9.87 1.28 -6.50
CA THR A 27 -8.95 0.26 -7.03
C THR A 27 -7.91 -0.13 -5.98
N LEU A 28 -7.42 0.85 -5.21
CA LEU A 28 -6.44 0.63 -4.16
C LEU A 28 -7.02 -0.27 -3.06
N GLU A 29 -8.26 -0.02 -2.62
CA GLU A 29 -8.97 -0.84 -1.64
C GLU A 29 -9.12 -2.29 -2.14
N LEU A 30 -9.63 -2.48 -3.37
CA LEU A 30 -9.80 -3.82 -3.95
C LEU A 30 -8.48 -4.60 -4.05
N MET A 31 -7.39 -3.93 -4.44
CA MET A 31 -6.07 -4.54 -4.52
C MET A 31 -5.52 -4.91 -3.14
N THR A 32 -5.78 -4.08 -2.15
CA THR A 32 -5.33 -4.27 -0.77
C THR A 32 -6.04 -5.44 -0.13
N GLU A 33 -7.39 -5.51 -0.22
CA GLU A 33 -8.17 -6.65 0.28
C GLU A 33 -7.68 -7.98 -0.32
N ARG A 34 -7.33 -7.97 -1.61
CA ARG A 34 -6.80 -9.18 -2.26
C ARG A 34 -5.45 -9.58 -1.67
N LEU A 35 -4.53 -8.63 -1.48
CA LEU A 35 -3.22 -8.91 -0.90
C LEU A 35 -3.33 -9.38 0.55
N GLU A 36 -4.24 -8.80 1.34
CA GLU A 36 -4.49 -9.23 2.72
C GLU A 36 -5.05 -10.65 2.79
N ARG A 37 -5.94 -11.04 1.87
CA ARG A 37 -6.40 -12.44 1.77
C ARG A 37 -5.29 -13.42 1.37
N GLU A 38 -4.28 -12.95 0.65
CA GLU A 38 -3.12 -13.74 0.24
C GLU A 38 -2.00 -13.76 1.31
N ALA A 39 -2.08 -12.87 2.32
CA ALA A 39 -1.10 -12.78 3.40
C ALA A 39 -1.15 -14.03 4.30
N LYS A 40 0.03 -14.57 4.63
CA LYS A 40 0.18 -15.78 5.45
C LYS A 40 0.45 -15.47 6.91
N THR A 41 0.84 -14.23 7.20
CA THR A 41 1.23 -13.78 8.54
C THR A 41 0.69 -12.39 8.82
N SER A 42 0.46 -12.10 10.10
CA SER A 42 0.07 -10.76 10.55
C SER A 42 1.13 -9.69 10.26
N SER A 43 2.39 -10.08 10.11
CA SER A 43 3.46 -9.15 9.72
C SER A 43 3.32 -8.73 8.26
N GLU A 44 2.95 -9.65 7.35
CA GLU A 44 2.71 -9.32 5.94
C GLU A 44 1.49 -8.42 5.81
N GLU A 45 0.41 -8.70 6.54
CA GLU A 45 -0.79 -7.86 6.60
C GLU A 45 -0.45 -6.45 7.07
N ALA A 46 0.31 -6.31 8.16
CA ALA A 46 0.77 -5.01 8.63
C ALA A 46 1.64 -4.26 7.58
N SER A 47 2.49 -4.97 6.84
CA SER A 47 3.28 -4.38 5.77
C SER A 47 2.41 -3.90 4.59
N ILE A 48 1.34 -4.64 4.26
CA ILE A 48 0.37 -4.25 3.25
C ILE A 48 -0.37 -2.97 3.69
N CYS A 49 -0.84 -2.88 4.94
CA CYS A 49 -1.51 -1.68 5.44
C CYS A 49 -0.59 -0.46 5.41
N ARG A 50 0.70 -0.61 5.76
CA ARG A 50 1.67 0.50 5.70
C ARG A 50 1.93 0.97 4.26
N ALA A 51 1.97 0.04 3.31
CA ALA A 51 2.05 0.37 1.89
C ALA A 51 0.77 1.06 1.37
N PHE A 52 -0.40 0.65 1.86
CA PHE A 52 -1.68 1.29 1.56
C PHE A 52 -1.70 2.75 2.00
N ASP A 53 -1.33 3.06 3.25
CA ASP A 53 -1.33 4.44 3.78
C ASP A 53 -0.50 5.40 2.91
N VAL A 54 0.66 4.93 2.44
CA VAL A 54 1.52 5.71 1.55
C VAL A 54 0.85 5.90 0.20
N ARG A 55 0.27 4.85 -0.38
CA ARG A 55 -0.36 4.95 -1.70
C ARG A 55 -1.65 5.78 -1.68
N GLU A 56 -2.45 5.66 -0.64
CA GLU A 56 -3.64 6.49 -0.41
C GLU A 56 -3.23 7.96 -0.41
N SER A 57 -2.22 8.31 0.39
CA SER A 57 -1.68 9.68 0.45
C SER A 57 -1.18 10.18 -0.91
N GLU A 58 -0.51 9.32 -1.68
CA GLU A 58 -0.07 9.67 -3.05
C GLU A 58 -1.26 9.98 -3.98
N ILE A 59 -2.33 9.17 -3.94
CA ILE A 59 -3.54 9.37 -4.74
C ILE A 59 -4.27 10.64 -4.32
N GLU A 60 -4.45 10.87 -3.02
CA GLU A 60 -5.07 12.09 -2.48
C GLU A 60 -4.31 13.37 -2.90
N MET A 61 -2.98 13.29 -2.98
CA MET A 61 -2.13 14.39 -3.44
C MET A 61 -2.03 14.51 -4.97
N GLY A 62 -2.67 13.62 -5.74
CA GLY A 62 -2.56 13.58 -7.21
C GLY A 62 -1.17 13.17 -7.73
N LYS A 63 -0.36 12.49 -6.90
CA LYS A 63 0.98 12.00 -7.26
C LYS A 63 0.89 10.58 -7.82
N TYR A 64 0.86 10.50 -9.15
CA TYR A 64 0.93 9.22 -9.86
C TYR A 64 2.39 8.93 -10.23
N VAL A 65 3.12 8.34 -9.28
CA VAL A 65 4.49 7.83 -9.47
C VAL A 65 4.45 6.46 -10.13
#